data_AF-A0A2T0JXV4-F1
#
_entry.id   AF-A0A2T0JXV4-F1
#
_cell.length_a   1.000
_cell.length_b   1.000
_cell.length_c   1.000
_cell.angle_alpha   90.00
_cell.angle_beta   90.00
_cell.angle_gamma   90.00
#
_symmetry.space_group_name_H-M   'P 1'
#
loop_
_entity.id
_entity.type
_entity.pdbx_description
1 polymer ?
#
loop_
_entity_poly.entity_id
_entity_poly.type
_entity_poly.pdbx_seq_one_letter_code
_entity_poly.pdbx_strand_id
1 'polypeptide(L)'
;MRHAMPSGTPSRRRRRLVVGVGAAGAAGAVTALVAVLAPSASASTLFSDDFESGAGNWSKSGGTWSVVSDGSQVYKQAKADSELARVFAGETSWTDYSVEARVKALDLSKGLAGVAARASGSSTMYRLALTSAGKAELQAVKGSTITVIGSAAAGSPTAWHTLKVDVSGSTITGYVDGTKVASGAGSLAGTGRIGLVTSFASAEFDDVSVAPLGAAPTSSPTPTATKTASPTPTKTATATPTATKTATPTPTPTKTTTAPATSWPAATGEKAVTATIAVSGTLDGGNARYFGSGALGGDGQDEGQDPIFKLADGAVLKNVILGAPAADGIHCSGSCTLQNVWWENVGEDAATFKGGTSATYTVDGGGAKGADDKVFQHNGGGTLTIKNFQVSDFGKLYRSCGNCSTQHKRAVVVQNVVATAPAGSLVGINANFGDTAKISGVTIVGKKSLDICVKFTGNSSGKEPTKIGTGPDGVNCIYNESDITFK
;
A
#
# COMPACT_ATOMS: atom_id res chain seq x y z
N MET A 1 16.46 71.29 42.96
CA MET A 1 17.54 72.31 43.02
C MET A 1 18.88 71.59 43.17
N ARG A 2 19.95 72.10 42.53
CA ARG A 2 21.39 71.99 42.92
C ARG A 2 21.98 70.56 43.03
N HIS A 3 23.02 70.20 42.24
CA HIS A 3 24.46 70.48 42.46
C HIS A 3 25.03 69.85 43.75
N ALA A 4 26.22 69.24 43.80
CA ALA A 4 27.19 68.87 42.76
C ALA A 4 28.26 67.87 43.31
N MET A 5 29.13 67.41 42.40
CA MET A 5 30.53 66.91 42.57
C MET A 5 31.43 67.73 43.54
N PRO A 6 32.74 67.42 43.82
CA PRO A 6 33.67 66.46 43.19
C PRO A 6 34.68 65.70 44.12
N SER A 7 35.61 64.97 43.49
CA SER A 7 37.07 64.88 43.75
C SER A 7 37.64 63.51 44.22
N GLY A 8 38.79 63.03 43.72
CA GLY A 8 39.71 63.64 42.73
C GLY A 8 40.71 62.67 42.06
N THR A 9 41.34 63.16 40.99
CA THR A 9 42.50 62.57 40.26
C THR A 9 43.83 63.00 40.93
N PRO A 10 45.06 62.51 40.60
CA PRO A 10 45.65 62.33 39.24
C PRO A 10 46.53 61.03 39.12
N SER A 11 47.44 60.76 38.16
CA SER A 11 48.14 61.61 37.19
C SER A 11 48.86 60.82 36.06
N ARG A 12 48.97 61.42 34.85
CA ARG A 12 50.14 61.44 33.91
C ARG A 12 50.62 60.08 33.31
N ARG A 13 51.25 59.93 32.13
CA ARG A 13 51.84 60.79 31.05
C ARG A 13 52.21 59.83 29.85
N ARG A 14 52.60 60.18 28.60
CA ARG A 14 52.76 61.44 27.81
C ARG A 14 53.04 61.12 26.30
N ARG A 15 52.26 61.67 25.33
CA ARG A 15 52.70 62.01 23.92
C ARG A 15 53.18 60.85 23.00
N ARG A 16 53.19 60.94 21.65
CA ARG A 16 53.08 62.09 20.72
C ARG A 16 52.55 61.66 19.33
N LEU A 17 51.98 62.62 18.61
CA LEU A 17 51.54 62.57 17.20
C LEU A 17 52.72 62.82 16.23
N VAL A 18 52.75 62.18 15.04
CA VAL A 18 53.21 62.75 13.74
C VAL A 18 52.53 61.98 12.59
N VAL A 19 52.14 62.69 11.52
CA VAL A 19 51.57 62.17 10.26
C VAL A 19 52.67 62.04 9.20
N GLY A 20 52.60 61.03 8.32
CA GLY A 20 53.45 60.93 7.13
C GLY A 20 52.75 60.17 6.00
N VAL A 21 52.50 60.85 4.88
CA VAL A 21 52.01 60.26 3.63
C VAL A 21 53.20 59.88 2.76
N GLY A 22 53.18 58.68 2.18
CA GLY A 22 54.19 58.23 1.21
C GLY A 22 53.78 56.90 0.58
N ALA A 23 53.56 56.90 -0.73
CA ALA A 23 53.16 55.72 -1.50
C ALA A 23 54.37 55.12 -2.22
N ALA A 24 54.46 53.77 -2.27
CA ALA A 24 54.94 52.94 -3.39
C ALA A 24 55.32 51.52 -2.95
N GLY A 25 55.22 50.55 -3.86
CA GLY A 25 56.13 49.38 -3.89
C GLY A 25 55.57 48.07 -3.32
N ALA A 26 55.12 47.19 -4.22
CA ALA A 26 54.66 45.85 -3.90
C ALA A 26 55.76 44.86 -3.46
N ALA A 27 55.41 43.91 -2.60
CA ALA A 27 55.73 42.47 -2.74
C ALA A 27 54.93 41.67 -1.69
N GLY A 28 53.75 41.17 -2.06
CA GLY A 28 52.89 40.41 -1.13
C GLY A 28 53.22 38.91 -1.10
N ALA A 29 53.58 38.38 0.05
CA ALA A 29 53.50 36.95 0.35
C ALA A 29 52.15 36.66 1.03
N VAL A 30 51.06 36.69 0.25
CA VAL A 30 49.75 36.25 0.75
C VAL A 30 49.73 34.73 0.72
N THR A 31 49.82 34.11 1.91
CA THR A 31 49.60 32.67 2.07
C THR A 31 48.14 32.38 1.75
N ALA A 32 47.86 32.02 0.50
CA ALA A 32 46.51 31.64 0.08
C ALA A 32 46.12 30.35 0.81
N LEU A 33 45.34 30.48 1.88
CA LEU A 33 44.63 29.37 2.48
C LEU A 33 43.59 28.92 1.46
N VAL A 34 43.96 27.95 0.63
CA VAL A 34 43.01 27.26 -0.25
C VAL A 34 42.09 26.45 0.66
N ALA A 35 41.01 27.10 1.09
CA ALA A 35 39.85 26.40 1.62
C ALA A 35 39.37 25.48 0.51
N VAL A 36 39.68 24.17 0.65
CA VAL A 36 39.08 23.14 -0.18
C VAL A 36 37.60 23.12 0.19
N LEU A 37 36.82 23.92 -0.53
CA LEU A 37 35.38 23.81 -0.61
C LEU A 37 35.09 22.46 -1.29
N ALA A 38 35.15 21.40 -0.49
CA ALA A 38 34.55 20.13 -0.86
C ALA A 38 33.08 20.45 -1.19
N PRO A 39 32.61 20.20 -2.41
CA PRO A 39 31.19 20.39 -2.70
C PRO A 39 30.43 19.47 -1.76
N SER A 40 29.52 20.04 -0.96
CA SER A 40 28.55 19.25 -0.20
C SER A 40 27.83 18.36 -1.22
N ALA A 41 28.08 17.05 -1.15
CA ALA A 41 27.44 16.11 -2.04
C ALA A 41 25.96 16.06 -1.69
N SER A 42 25.14 16.81 -2.43
CA SER A 42 23.69 16.67 -2.38
C SER A 42 23.35 15.24 -2.81
N ALA A 43 23.08 14.37 -1.84
CA ALA A 43 22.51 13.06 -2.12
C ALA A 43 21.20 13.28 -2.89
N SER A 44 21.01 12.56 -3.99
CA SER A 44 19.79 12.68 -4.78
C SER A 44 18.60 12.14 -3.97
N THR A 45 17.66 13.00 -3.60
CA THR A 45 16.43 12.57 -2.93
C THR A 45 15.65 11.62 -3.86
N LEU A 46 15.39 10.38 -3.40
CA LEU A 46 14.53 9.43 -4.12
C LEU A 46 13.05 9.76 -3.91
N PHE A 47 12.72 10.27 -2.73
CA PHE A 47 11.38 10.65 -2.31
C PHE A 47 11.46 11.57 -1.09
N SER A 48 10.53 12.50 -0.97
CA SER A 48 10.33 13.31 0.23
C SER A 48 8.87 13.72 0.34
N ASP A 49 8.37 13.83 1.57
CA ASP A 49 7.03 14.33 1.85
C ASP A 49 7.01 15.07 3.20
N ASP A 50 6.73 16.37 3.16
CA ASP A 50 6.48 17.24 4.30
C ASP A 50 4.98 17.38 4.60
N PHE A 51 4.13 16.66 3.85
CA PHE A 51 2.67 16.70 3.92
C PHE A 51 2.01 18.06 3.66
N GLU A 52 2.76 19.12 3.34
CA GLU A 52 2.21 20.44 3.06
C GLU A 52 1.42 20.47 1.74
N SER A 53 1.72 19.53 0.84
CA SER A 53 0.94 19.27 -0.39
C SER A 53 -0.13 18.17 -0.24
N GLY A 54 -0.39 17.71 0.99
CA GLY A 54 -1.22 16.54 1.28
C GLY A 54 -0.44 15.22 1.17
N ALA A 55 -1.08 14.11 1.53
CA ALA A 55 -0.45 12.78 1.55
C ALA A 55 -0.78 11.91 0.31
N GLY A 56 -0.92 12.52 -0.87
CA GLY A 56 -1.38 11.85 -2.09
C GLY A 56 -0.44 10.77 -2.64
N ASN A 57 0.82 10.75 -2.21
CA ASN A 57 1.83 9.77 -2.64
C ASN A 57 1.88 8.50 -1.76
N TRP A 58 0.95 8.34 -0.82
CA TRP A 58 1.01 7.33 0.25
C TRP A 58 -0.12 6.31 0.20
N SER A 59 0.25 5.05 -0.04
CA SER A 59 -0.65 3.91 -0.07
C SER A 59 -1.04 3.41 1.32
N LYS A 60 -2.33 3.44 1.67
CA LYS A 60 -2.84 3.07 3.01
C LYS A 60 -2.95 1.54 3.18
N SER A 61 -2.89 1.09 4.42
CA SER A 61 -3.18 -0.30 4.86
C SER A 61 -3.56 -0.26 6.35
N GLY A 62 -4.85 -0.13 6.61
CA GLY A 62 -5.45 -0.01 7.93
C GLY A 62 -5.21 1.33 8.63
N GLY A 63 -6.04 1.62 9.63
CA GLY A 63 -5.99 2.84 10.44
C GLY A 63 -6.96 3.92 9.98
N THR A 64 -6.73 5.14 10.46
CA THR A 64 -7.43 6.36 10.01
C THR A 64 -6.35 7.41 9.80
N TRP A 65 -6.07 7.72 8.54
CA TRP A 65 -4.94 8.52 8.11
C TRP A 65 -5.40 9.81 7.43
N SER A 66 -5.03 10.95 8.00
CA SER A 66 -5.41 12.29 7.57
C SER A 66 -4.27 13.29 7.77
N VAL A 67 -4.07 14.22 6.85
CA VAL A 67 -3.22 15.39 7.11
C VAL A 67 -3.95 16.36 8.04
N VAL A 68 -3.27 16.84 9.08
CA VAL A 68 -3.79 17.79 10.07
C VAL A 68 -2.74 18.85 10.38
N SER A 69 -3.11 19.94 11.08
CA SER A 69 -2.14 20.95 11.52
C SER A 69 -1.68 20.72 12.96
N ASP A 70 -0.36 20.71 13.17
CA ASP A 70 0.35 20.79 14.46
C ASP A 70 1.53 21.77 14.33
N GLY A 71 1.23 23.01 13.98
CA GLY A 71 2.24 24.00 13.57
C GLY A 71 2.52 23.94 12.07
N SER A 72 3.10 22.84 11.59
CA SER A 72 3.10 22.43 10.17
C SER A 72 1.88 21.56 9.85
N GLN A 73 1.67 21.21 8.59
CA GLN A 73 0.87 20.04 8.24
C GLN A 73 1.64 18.75 8.56
N VAL A 74 0.97 17.79 9.18
CA VAL A 74 1.54 16.50 9.60
C VAL A 74 0.60 15.37 9.22
N TYR A 75 1.13 14.20 8.88
CA TYR A 75 0.31 13.04 8.57
C TYR A 75 -0.01 12.27 9.83
N LYS A 76 -1.29 12.27 10.21
CA LYS A 76 -1.77 11.68 11.46
C LYS A 76 -2.42 10.34 11.23
N GLN A 77 -1.98 9.34 11.99
CA GLN A 77 -2.78 8.18 12.33
C GLN A 77 -3.58 8.50 13.60
N ALA A 78 -4.92 8.44 13.52
CA ALA A 78 -5.80 8.77 14.66
C ALA A 78 -6.43 7.55 15.38
N LYS A 79 -6.45 6.37 14.75
CA LYS A 79 -7.18 5.18 15.22
C LYS A 79 -6.29 4.26 16.08
N ALA A 80 -6.15 4.63 17.35
CA ALA A 80 -5.27 3.97 18.33
C ALA A 80 -5.62 2.51 18.68
N ASP A 81 -6.82 2.03 18.36
CA ASP A 81 -7.24 0.62 18.55
C ASP A 81 -6.94 -0.28 17.33
N SER A 82 -6.41 0.28 16.23
CA SER A 82 -6.01 -0.52 15.05
C SER A 82 -4.83 -1.42 15.38
N GLU A 83 -5.02 -2.75 15.27
CA GLU A 83 -3.95 -3.74 15.47
C GLU A 83 -2.74 -3.43 14.59
N LEU A 84 -2.99 -3.08 13.33
CA LEU A 84 -1.96 -2.68 12.36
C LEU A 84 -2.53 -1.56 11.49
N ALA A 85 -1.81 -0.46 11.39
CA ALA A 85 -2.19 0.68 10.58
C ALA A 85 -0.93 1.31 9.97
N ARG A 86 -0.89 1.39 8.66
CA ARG A 86 0.33 1.67 7.90
C ARG A 86 0.04 2.52 6.68
N VAL A 87 1.06 3.24 6.22
CA VAL A 87 1.10 3.85 4.90
C VAL A 87 2.45 3.54 4.25
N PHE A 88 2.49 3.37 2.93
CA PHE A 88 3.71 3.06 2.17
C PHE A 88 3.87 3.98 0.96
N ALA A 89 5.10 4.41 0.68
CA ALA A 89 5.43 5.25 -0.46
C ALA A 89 6.72 4.77 -1.14
N GLY A 90 6.97 5.29 -2.35
CA GLY A 90 8.12 4.90 -3.17
C GLY A 90 7.99 3.54 -3.83
N GLU A 91 9.10 3.04 -4.38
CA GLU A 91 9.10 1.90 -5.30
C GLU A 91 9.38 0.55 -4.63
N THR A 92 8.75 -0.50 -5.14
CA THR A 92 9.01 -1.89 -4.68
C THR A 92 10.37 -2.43 -5.13
N SER A 93 11.00 -1.78 -6.10
CA SER A 93 12.30 -2.12 -6.69
C SER A 93 13.50 -1.54 -5.93
N TRP A 94 13.29 -0.58 -5.03
CA TRP A 94 14.39 0.06 -4.30
C TRP A 94 15.15 -0.94 -3.42
N THR A 95 16.46 -1.02 -3.62
CA THR A 95 17.40 -1.87 -2.88
C THR A 95 18.00 -1.13 -1.68
N ASP A 96 18.87 -0.16 -1.96
CA ASP A 96 19.82 0.41 -1.00
C ASP A 96 19.55 1.90 -0.77
N TYR A 97 19.00 2.23 0.40
CA TYR A 97 18.55 3.58 0.74
C TYR A 97 18.48 3.81 2.25
N SER A 98 18.51 5.09 2.63
CA SER A 98 18.15 5.60 3.94
C SER A 98 16.73 6.14 3.85
N VAL A 99 15.85 5.74 4.76
CA VAL A 99 14.58 6.42 5.00
C VAL A 99 14.63 7.09 6.37
N GLU A 100 14.22 8.35 6.43
CA GLU A 100 14.10 9.15 7.64
C GLU A 100 12.70 9.76 7.73
N ALA A 101 12.16 9.91 8.94
CA ALA A 101 10.98 10.73 9.22
C ALA A 101 11.00 11.23 10.66
N ARG A 102 10.40 12.40 10.91
CA ARG A 102 9.97 12.79 12.27
C ARG A 102 8.74 11.98 12.67
N VAL A 103 8.74 11.48 13.90
CA VAL A 103 7.64 10.71 14.50
C VAL A 103 7.35 11.25 15.90
N LYS A 104 6.08 11.53 16.20
CA LYS A 104 5.60 11.90 17.53
C LYS A 104 4.39 11.03 17.87
N ALA A 105 4.48 10.22 18.92
CA ALA A 105 3.33 9.46 19.36
C ALA A 105 2.33 10.32 20.14
N LEU A 106 1.05 9.99 19.99
CA LEU A 106 -0.07 10.61 20.71
C LEU A 106 -0.62 9.65 21.76
N ASP A 107 -0.85 8.39 21.37
CA ASP A 107 -1.10 7.26 22.26
C ASP A 107 -0.19 6.10 21.88
N LEU A 108 0.63 5.65 22.83
CA LEU A 108 1.49 4.48 22.72
C LEU A 108 1.21 3.44 23.80
N SER A 109 0.15 3.61 24.59
CA SER A 109 -0.10 2.86 25.83
C SER A 109 -0.10 1.33 25.69
N LYS A 110 -0.39 0.82 24.48
CA LYS A 110 -0.50 -0.61 24.18
C LYS A 110 0.36 -1.05 22.98
N GLY A 111 1.16 -0.15 22.41
CA GLY A 111 1.51 -0.23 21.00
C GLY A 111 2.92 0.25 20.63
N LEU A 112 3.05 0.54 19.33
CA LEU A 112 4.24 1.11 18.71
C LEU A 112 3.91 2.09 17.58
N ALA A 113 4.83 3.00 17.30
CA ALA A 113 4.82 3.93 16.18
C ALA A 113 6.22 4.00 15.57
N GLY A 114 6.37 4.11 14.24
CA GLY A 114 7.69 4.05 13.63
C GLY A 114 7.76 4.17 12.11
N VAL A 115 8.96 3.98 11.59
CA VAL A 115 9.30 4.04 10.16
C VAL A 115 9.71 2.65 9.67
N ALA A 116 9.33 2.32 8.44
CA ALA A 116 9.60 1.04 7.79
C ALA A 116 10.42 1.21 6.50
N ALA A 117 11.28 0.21 6.23
CA ALA A 117 12.12 0.09 5.04
C ALA A 117 12.02 -1.33 4.45
N ARG A 118 12.23 -1.44 3.14
CA ARG A 118 12.04 -2.65 2.31
C ARG A 118 10.71 -3.35 2.60
N ALA A 119 9.64 -2.56 2.63
CA ALA A 119 8.29 -3.07 2.72
C ALA A 119 7.92 -3.77 1.39
N SER A 120 8.05 -5.11 1.39
CA SER A 120 7.67 -5.98 0.28
C SER A 120 6.20 -6.42 0.33
N GLY A 121 5.44 -5.87 1.28
CA GLY A 121 4.01 -6.06 1.50
C GLY A 121 3.59 -5.48 2.85
N SER A 122 2.29 -5.33 3.09
CA SER A 122 1.71 -4.88 4.37
C SER A 122 2.31 -5.63 5.58
N SER A 123 2.50 -6.94 5.39
CA SER A 123 3.08 -7.96 6.26
C SER A 123 4.58 -7.96 6.55
N THR A 124 5.40 -7.41 5.64
CA THR A 124 6.82 -7.81 5.52
C THR A 124 7.69 -6.61 5.26
N MET A 125 8.54 -6.26 6.23
CA MET A 125 9.38 -5.06 6.24
C MET A 125 10.44 -5.15 7.34
N TYR A 126 11.48 -4.31 7.25
CA TYR A 126 12.19 -3.87 8.43
C TYR A 126 11.50 -2.63 8.98
N ARG A 127 11.42 -2.46 10.30
CA ARG A 127 10.93 -1.22 10.91
C ARG A 127 11.77 -0.83 12.12
N LEU A 128 11.91 0.48 12.34
CA LEU A 128 12.37 1.04 13.59
C LEU A 128 11.16 1.64 14.31
N ALA A 129 10.86 1.12 15.50
CA ALA A 129 9.63 1.39 16.21
C ALA A 129 9.88 1.91 17.62
N LEU A 130 9.29 3.05 17.96
CA LEU A 130 9.11 3.52 19.34
C LEU A 130 8.01 2.69 19.99
N THR A 131 8.25 2.16 21.19
CA THR A 131 7.33 1.25 21.89
C THR A 131 6.80 1.83 23.20
N SER A 132 5.68 1.29 23.66
CA SER A 132 5.09 1.56 24.99
C SER A 132 6.06 1.45 26.17
N ALA A 133 7.16 0.69 26.01
CA ALA A 133 8.19 0.46 27.03
C ALA A 133 9.29 1.54 27.07
N GLY A 134 9.16 2.65 26.33
CA GLY A 134 10.20 3.70 26.26
C GLY A 134 11.46 3.23 25.53
N LYS A 135 11.30 2.37 24.51
CA LYS A 135 12.41 1.86 23.69
C LYS A 135 12.20 2.17 22.22
N ALA A 136 13.31 2.29 21.51
CA ALA A 136 13.33 2.11 20.07
C ALA A 136 13.84 0.69 19.75
N GLU A 137 13.09 -0.03 18.93
CA GLU A 137 13.42 -1.39 18.50
C GLU A 137 13.54 -1.46 16.98
N LEU A 138 14.70 -1.91 16.50
CA LEU A 138 14.89 -2.27 15.09
C LEU A 138 14.42 -3.71 14.91
N GLN A 139 13.42 -3.92 14.07
CA GLN A 139 12.71 -5.19 13.93
C GLN A 139 12.66 -5.65 12.47
N ALA A 140 12.82 -6.95 12.24
CA ALA A 140 12.40 -7.63 11.02
C ALA A 140 10.99 -8.20 11.24
N VAL A 141 10.05 -7.84 10.38
CA VAL A 141 8.63 -8.21 10.45
C VAL A 141 8.30 -9.13 9.28
N LYS A 142 7.66 -10.27 9.54
CA LYS A 142 7.17 -11.20 8.51
C LYS A 142 5.86 -11.86 8.96
N GLY A 143 4.74 -11.30 8.51
CA GLY A 143 3.42 -11.67 9.03
C GLY A 143 3.34 -11.36 10.52
N SER A 144 2.93 -12.36 11.33
CA SER A 144 2.93 -12.26 12.79
C SER A 144 4.30 -12.49 13.46
N THR A 145 5.34 -12.84 12.71
CA THR A 145 6.69 -13.06 13.26
C THR A 145 7.45 -11.75 13.33
N ILE A 146 7.86 -11.36 14.54
CA ILE A 146 8.68 -10.18 14.82
C ILE A 146 10.02 -10.63 15.39
N THR A 147 11.12 -10.32 14.71
CA THR A 147 12.48 -10.54 15.21
C THR A 147 13.12 -9.19 15.53
N VAL A 148 13.42 -8.93 16.80
CA VAL A 148 14.16 -7.73 17.21
C VAL A 148 15.64 -7.92 16.85
N ILE A 149 16.15 -7.09 15.94
CA ILE A 149 17.57 -7.02 15.53
C ILE A 149 18.39 -6.34 16.64
N GLY A 150 17.80 -5.34 17.29
CA GLY A 150 18.36 -4.72 18.50
C GLY A 150 17.45 -3.60 19.02
N SER A 151 17.75 -3.12 20.22
CA SER A 151 16.96 -2.08 20.90
C SER A 151 17.83 -1.15 21.73
N ALA A 152 17.40 0.11 21.85
CA ALA A 152 17.95 1.08 22.79
C ALA A 152 16.81 1.77 23.56
N ALA A 153 17.14 2.47 24.65
CA ALA A 153 16.18 3.39 25.25
C ALA A 153 15.88 4.52 24.26
N ALA A 154 14.60 4.87 24.12
CA ALA A 154 14.17 6.10 23.48
C ALA A 154 13.75 7.10 24.58
N GLY A 155 13.67 8.38 24.23
CA GLY A 155 13.17 9.41 25.15
C GLY A 155 11.67 9.26 25.43
N SER A 156 11.05 10.34 25.91
CA SER A 156 9.58 10.39 26.01
C SER A 156 8.99 10.35 24.59
N PRO A 157 8.27 9.28 24.20
CA PRO A 157 7.92 9.09 22.80
C PRO A 157 6.78 10.02 22.32
N THR A 158 6.24 10.84 23.24
CA THR A 158 5.32 11.95 22.96
C THR A 158 6.04 13.24 22.53
N ALA A 159 7.37 13.25 22.54
CA ALA A 159 8.17 14.25 21.83
C ALA A 159 8.34 13.85 20.35
N TRP A 160 8.66 14.82 19.50
CA TRP A 160 9.15 14.54 18.16
C TRP A 160 10.52 13.87 18.22
N HIS A 161 10.64 12.70 17.61
CA HIS A 161 11.90 11.97 17.39
C HIS A 161 12.15 11.78 15.91
N THR A 162 13.39 11.94 15.46
CA THR A 162 13.79 11.60 14.09
C THR A 162 14.18 10.12 14.04
N LEU A 163 13.39 9.31 13.35
CA LEU A 163 13.67 7.88 13.14
C LEU A 163 14.27 7.66 11.75
N LYS A 164 15.42 6.99 11.68
CA LYS A 164 16.09 6.65 10.43
C LYS A 164 16.38 5.16 10.33
N VAL A 165 16.18 4.59 9.13
CA VAL A 165 16.56 3.22 8.79
C VAL A 165 17.42 3.22 7.53
N ASP A 166 18.68 2.83 7.69
CA ASP A 166 19.61 2.56 6.60
C ASP A 166 19.50 1.08 6.20
N VAL A 167 19.18 0.83 4.93
CA VAL A 167 19.21 -0.52 4.33
C VAL A 167 20.25 -0.53 3.20
N SER A 168 21.30 -1.34 3.32
CA SER A 168 22.29 -1.50 2.26
C SER A 168 22.83 -2.93 2.18
N GLY A 169 22.74 -3.54 1.01
CA GLY A 169 23.01 -4.96 0.80
C GLY A 169 22.18 -5.82 1.77
N SER A 170 22.86 -6.58 2.63
CA SER A 170 22.24 -7.34 3.72
C SER A 170 22.27 -6.62 5.09
N THR A 171 22.80 -5.41 5.19
CA THR A 171 22.91 -4.68 6.47
C THR A 171 21.71 -3.76 6.69
N ILE A 172 21.12 -3.84 7.87
CA ILE A 172 20.01 -3.01 8.32
C ILE A 172 20.47 -2.25 9.58
N THR A 173 20.39 -0.92 9.59
CA THR A 173 20.80 -0.08 10.73
C THR A 173 19.73 0.94 11.07
N GLY A 174 19.37 1.04 12.36
CA GLY A 174 18.36 1.98 12.86
C GLY A 174 18.97 3.07 13.74
N TYR A 175 18.43 4.29 13.65
CA TYR A 175 18.86 5.46 14.41
C TYR A 175 17.66 6.24 14.96
N VAL A 176 17.82 6.78 16.17
CA VAL A 176 16.89 7.74 16.80
C VAL A 176 17.69 9.00 17.08
N ASP A 177 17.20 10.14 16.62
CA ASP A 177 17.81 11.47 16.83
C ASP A 177 19.31 11.48 16.45
N GLY A 178 19.62 10.88 15.29
CA GLY A 178 20.99 10.67 14.78
C GLY A 178 21.82 9.60 15.50
N THR A 179 21.37 9.11 16.65
CA THR A 179 22.09 8.10 17.46
C THR A 179 21.73 6.69 17.01
N LYS A 180 22.74 5.87 16.70
CA LYS A 180 22.54 4.47 16.26
C LYS A 180 21.94 3.62 17.39
N VAL A 181 20.76 3.06 17.15
CA VAL A 181 20.05 2.12 18.04
C VAL A 181 20.61 0.70 17.90
N ALA A 182 20.69 0.21 16.66
CA ALA A 182 21.07 -1.16 16.36
C ALA A 182 21.56 -1.29 14.91
N SER A 183 22.34 -2.32 14.63
CA SER A 183 22.74 -2.73 13.28
C SER A 183 22.83 -4.26 13.23
N GLY A 184 22.41 -4.87 12.12
CA GLY A 184 22.47 -6.32 11.95
C GLY A 184 22.15 -6.79 10.54
N ALA A 185 22.29 -8.11 10.34
CA ALA A 185 21.99 -8.74 9.06
C ALA A 185 20.48 -8.92 8.84
N GLY A 186 20.00 -8.53 7.66
CA GLY A 186 18.61 -8.67 7.23
C GLY A 186 18.28 -10.10 6.81
N SER A 187 17.07 -10.55 7.18
CA SER A 187 16.52 -11.90 6.95
C SER A 187 15.31 -11.93 5.99
N LEU A 188 14.96 -10.78 5.42
CA LEU A 188 13.81 -10.55 4.54
C LEU A 188 14.26 -10.13 3.13
N ALA A 189 13.30 -9.73 2.28
CA ALA A 189 13.56 -9.26 0.92
C ALA A 189 14.62 -8.13 0.88
N GLY A 190 15.44 -8.16 -0.17
CA GLY A 190 16.46 -7.15 -0.45
C GLY A 190 15.92 -5.88 -1.11
N THR A 191 14.63 -5.82 -1.40
CA THR A 191 13.96 -4.66 -2.02
C THR A 191 12.64 -4.33 -1.31
N GLY A 192 12.17 -3.10 -1.48
CA GLY A 192 10.79 -2.73 -1.14
C GLY A 192 10.63 -1.26 -0.79
N ARG A 193 9.38 -0.87 -0.60
CA ARG A 193 8.93 0.50 -0.33
C ARG A 193 9.32 0.99 1.05
N ILE A 194 9.22 2.29 1.27
CA ILE A 194 9.21 2.85 2.64
C ILE A 194 7.81 2.74 3.25
N GLY A 195 7.69 2.96 4.56
CA GLY A 195 6.39 3.17 5.17
C GLY A 195 6.44 3.87 6.52
N LEU A 196 5.28 4.37 6.96
CA LEU A 196 5.02 4.84 8.32
C LEU A 196 4.06 3.84 8.96
N VAL A 197 4.33 3.45 10.21
CA VAL A 197 3.64 2.33 10.85
C VAL A 197 3.20 2.66 12.26
N THR A 198 2.00 2.18 12.59
CA THR A 198 1.46 2.14 13.95
C THR A 198 0.84 0.76 14.21
N SER A 199 0.78 0.37 15.48
CA SER A 199 0.10 -0.85 15.94
C SER A 199 -0.36 -0.61 17.37
N PHE A 200 -1.67 -0.66 17.60
CA PHE A 200 -2.34 -0.25 18.85
C PHE A 200 -1.86 1.11 19.39
N ALA A 201 -1.70 2.08 18.48
CA ALA A 201 -1.14 3.40 18.75
C ALA A 201 -1.69 4.44 17.76
N SER A 202 -1.63 5.71 18.17
CA SER A 202 -1.85 6.88 17.30
C SER A 202 -0.61 7.76 17.32
N ALA A 203 -0.29 8.36 16.18
CA ALA A 203 0.95 9.11 15.98
C ALA A 203 0.83 10.12 14.85
N GLU A 204 1.66 11.15 14.90
CA GLU A 204 1.87 12.13 13.84
C GLU A 204 3.27 11.95 13.25
N PHE A 205 3.35 12.11 11.93
CA PHE A 205 4.54 11.91 11.12
C PHE A 205 4.78 13.14 10.25
N ASP A 206 6.04 13.51 10.06
CA ASP A 206 6.44 14.73 9.35
C ASP A 206 7.88 14.56 8.77
N ASP A 207 8.31 15.45 7.88
CA ASP A 207 9.63 15.46 7.23
C ASP A 207 10.13 14.08 6.76
N VAL A 208 9.33 13.38 5.95
CA VAL A 208 9.79 12.11 5.37
C VAL A 208 10.83 12.41 4.29
N SER A 209 11.97 11.73 4.34
CA SER A 209 12.97 11.79 3.27
C SER A 209 13.60 10.42 2.98
N VAL A 210 13.95 10.20 1.71
CA VAL A 210 14.59 8.99 1.22
C VAL A 210 15.78 9.36 0.35
N ALA A 211 16.96 8.81 0.67
CA ALA A 211 18.20 9.03 -0.08
C ALA A 211 18.87 7.68 -0.40
N PRO A 212 19.52 7.52 -1.57
CA PRO A 212 20.18 6.28 -1.93
C PRO A 212 21.43 6.07 -1.07
N LEU A 213 21.67 4.83 -0.65
CA LEU A 213 22.91 4.46 0.04
C LEU A 213 23.85 3.79 -0.95
N GLY A 214 24.77 4.58 -1.51
CA GLY A 214 25.89 4.06 -2.30
C GLY A 214 25.59 3.85 -3.78
N ALA A 215 25.32 4.93 -4.51
CA ALA A 215 25.73 5.05 -5.91
C ALA A 215 26.08 6.51 -6.21
N ALA A 216 27.34 6.79 -6.54
CA ALA A 216 27.69 8.03 -7.24
C ALA A 216 27.13 7.95 -8.68
N PRO A 217 26.75 9.08 -9.31
CA PRO A 217 26.03 9.04 -10.58
C PRO A 217 26.92 8.51 -11.72
N THR A 218 26.65 7.27 -12.15
CA THR A 218 27.24 6.73 -13.38
C THR A 218 26.53 7.33 -14.59
N SER A 219 27.18 8.33 -15.19
CA SER A 219 27.02 8.86 -16.56
C SER A 219 25.69 8.62 -17.30
N SER A 220 24.99 9.73 -17.54
CA SER A 220 23.86 9.87 -18.49
C SER A 220 24.01 9.04 -19.78
N PRO A 221 22.95 8.33 -20.25
CA PRO A 221 22.93 7.78 -21.60
C PRO A 221 22.81 8.90 -22.64
N THR A 222 23.65 8.83 -23.68
CA THR A 222 23.65 9.76 -24.81
C THR A 222 22.33 9.68 -25.60
N PRO A 223 21.68 10.81 -25.94
CA PRO A 223 20.47 10.79 -26.77
C PRO A 223 20.82 10.33 -28.19
N THR A 224 20.27 9.19 -28.61
CA THR A 224 20.37 8.73 -30.00
C THR A 224 19.27 9.38 -30.84
N ALA A 225 19.66 10.01 -31.94
CA ALA A 225 18.76 10.83 -32.75
C ALA A 225 17.65 10.02 -33.44
N THR A 226 16.40 10.50 -33.33
CA THR A 226 15.25 10.00 -34.06
C THR A 226 15.44 10.13 -35.57
N LYS A 227 15.40 9.01 -36.31
CA LYS A 227 15.19 9.02 -37.77
C LYS A 227 13.73 8.70 -38.08
N THR A 228 13.04 9.68 -38.64
CA THR A 228 11.69 9.54 -39.16
C THR A 228 11.65 8.56 -40.34
N ALA A 229 10.79 7.54 -40.26
CA ALA A 229 10.39 6.73 -41.41
C ALA A 229 8.87 6.50 -41.36
N SER A 230 8.19 6.89 -42.44
CA SER A 230 6.76 6.71 -42.64
C SER A 230 6.47 5.33 -43.27
N PRO A 231 5.40 4.64 -42.86
CA PRO A 231 4.79 3.60 -43.69
C PRO A 231 3.35 3.93 -44.10
N THR A 232 3.12 3.81 -45.42
CA THR A 232 1.82 3.86 -46.13
C THR A 232 0.86 2.75 -45.66
N PRO A 233 -0.48 2.97 -45.64
CA PRO A 233 -1.43 1.96 -45.20
C PRO A 233 -1.56 0.77 -46.18
N THR A 234 -1.58 -0.44 -45.64
CA THR A 234 -1.89 -1.68 -46.40
C THR A 234 -3.30 -2.17 -46.07
N LYS A 235 -4.05 -2.55 -47.10
CA LYS A 235 -5.45 -3.02 -47.01
C LYS A 235 -5.51 -4.40 -46.36
N THR A 236 -6.43 -4.60 -45.40
CA THR A 236 -6.73 -5.93 -44.82
C THR A 236 -7.88 -6.58 -45.61
N ALA A 237 -7.75 -7.88 -45.91
CA ALA A 237 -8.75 -8.65 -46.64
C ALA A 237 -9.73 -9.37 -45.69
N THR A 238 -10.98 -9.51 -46.14
CA THR A 238 -12.09 -10.19 -45.44
C THR A 238 -11.85 -11.70 -45.30
N ALA A 239 -12.21 -12.27 -44.14
CA ALA A 239 -12.32 -13.71 -43.95
C ALA A 239 -13.79 -14.12 -43.69
N THR A 240 -14.25 -15.15 -44.42
CA THR A 240 -15.64 -15.66 -44.42
C THR A 240 -15.82 -16.75 -43.35
N PRO A 241 -16.96 -16.83 -42.63
CA PRO A 241 -17.19 -17.86 -41.61
C PRO A 241 -17.43 -19.26 -42.21
N THR A 242 -17.13 -20.31 -41.44
CA THR A 242 -17.48 -21.72 -41.77
C THR A 242 -18.07 -22.42 -40.54
N ALA A 243 -18.95 -23.40 -40.78
CA ALA A 243 -20.03 -23.79 -39.88
C ALA A 243 -19.70 -24.81 -38.77
N THR A 244 -20.59 -24.80 -37.78
CA THR A 244 -20.75 -25.67 -36.61
C THR A 244 -20.67 -27.18 -36.88
N LYS A 245 -20.13 -27.95 -35.92
CA LYS A 245 -20.44 -29.37 -35.72
C LYS A 245 -20.77 -29.68 -34.26
N THR A 246 -21.70 -30.62 -34.08
CA THR A 246 -22.36 -30.97 -32.80
C THR A 246 -21.46 -31.78 -31.86
N ALA A 247 -21.69 -31.64 -30.55
CA ALA A 247 -20.94 -32.33 -29.50
C ALA A 247 -21.37 -33.80 -29.28
N THR A 248 -20.44 -34.60 -28.77
CA THR A 248 -20.67 -35.95 -28.20
C THR A 248 -20.26 -35.91 -26.72
N PRO A 249 -21.03 -36.49 -25.78
CA PRO A 249 -20.71 -36.42 -24.35
C PRO A 249 -19.55 -37.36 -23.96
N THR A 250 -18.65 -36.85 -23.12
CA THR A 250 -17.51 -37.56 -22.51
C THR A 250 -17.72 -37.60 -20.99
N PRO A 251 -17.41 -38.71 -20.29
CA PRO A 251 -17.90 -38.96 -18.93
C PRO A 251 -17.39 -38.01 -17.85
N THR A 252 -18.21 -37.87 -16.80
CA THR A 252 -17.97 -37.04 -15.60
C THR A 252 -16.69 -37.44 -14.86
N PRO A 253 -15.71 -36.53 -14.66
CA PRO A 253 -14.55 -36.81 -13.84
C PRO A 253 -14.86 -36.68 -12.33
N THR A 254 -14.27 -37.58 -11.55
CA THR A 254 -14.32 -37.59 -10.07
C THR A 254 -13.76 -36.29 -9.48
N LYS A 255 -14.34 -35.81 -8.36
CA LYS A 255 -13.86 -34.64 -7.60
C LYS A 255 -12.45 -34.87 -7.02
N THR A 256 -11.42 -34.56 -7.80
CA THR A 256 -10.07 -34.28 -7.29
C THR A 256 -9.87 -32.77 -7.32
N THR A 257 -10.05 -32.12 -6.17
CA THR A 257 -9.85 -30.67 -6.05
C THR A 257 -8.35 -30.36 -6.00
N THR A 258 -7.77 -30.05 -7.15
CA THR A 258 -6.42 -29.45 -7.23
C THR A 258 -6.42 -28.15 -6.45
N ALA A 259 -5.54 -28.01 -5.46
CA ALA A 259 -5.43 -26.78 -4.67
C ALA A 259 -5.10 -25.57 -5.58
N PRO A 260 -5.57 -24.34 -5.25
CA PRO A 260 -5.19 -23.13 -5.95
C PRO A 260 -3.67 -22.97 -6.12
N ALA A 261 -3.25 -22.35 -7.21
CA ALA A 261 -1.85 -22.07 -7.45
C ALA A 261 -1.28 -21.16 -6.36
N THR A 262 -0.38 -21.70 -5.52
CA THR A 262 0.14 -21.01 -4.33
C THR A 262 1.18 -19.93 -4.68
N SER A 263 1.86 -20.06 -5.82
CA SER A 263 2.83 -19.09 -6.32
C SER A 263 2.16 -17.91 -7.01
N TRP A 264 2.52 -16.69 -6.60
CA TRP A 264 2.19 -15.47 -7.33
C TRP A 264 2.96 -15.41 -8.66
N PRO A 265 2.35 -14.96 -9.77
CA PRO A 265 3.04 -14.83 -11.04
C PRO A 265 4.06 -13.69 -10.97
N ALA A 266 5.16 -13.84 -11.72
CA ALA A 266 6.04 -12.72 -12.01
C ALA A 266 5.38 -11.82 -13.08
N ALA A 267 5.51 -10.50 -12.90
CA ALA A 267 5.08 -9.54 -13.91
C ALA A 267 5.95 -9.66 -15.17
N THR A 268 5.32 -9.72 -16.35
CA THR A 268 6.03 -9.74 -17.65
C THR A 268 6.39 -8.35 -18.17
N GLY A 269 5.84 -7.32 -17.54
CA GLY A 269 6.07 -5.90 -17.82
C GLY A 269 5.18 -5.05 -16.92
N GLU A 270 5.37 -3.74 -16.95
CA GLU A 270 4.63 -2.79 -16.10
C GLU A 270 3.93 -1.72 -16.94
N LYS A 271 2.78 -1.26 -16.46
CA LYS A 271 1.96 -0.24 -17.13
C LYS A 271 1.25 0.64 -16.11
N ALA A 272 1.73 1.88 -15.99
CA ALA A 272 0.99 2.94 -15.32
C ALA A 272 -0.31 3.24 -16.08
N VAL A 273 -1.40 3.47 -15.34
CA VAL A 273 -2.75 3.70 -15.86
C VAL A 273 -3.27 5.03 -15.30
N THR A 274 -3.31 6.05 -16.16
CA THR A 274 -3.78 7.40 -15.80
C THR A 274 -5.28 7.62 -15.95
N ALA A 275 -5.97 6.70 -16.63
CA ALA A 275 -7.41 6.71 -16.87
C ALA A 275 -7.91 5.29 -17.17
N THR A 276 -9.18 5.02 -16.81
CA THR A 276 -9.82 3.70 -16.85
C THR A 276 -9.70 2.99 -18.19
N ILE A 277 -9.24 1.74 -18.18
CA ILE A 277 -9.17 0.88 -19.36
C ILE A 277 -10.54 0.22 -19.58
N ALA A 278 -11.28 0.66 -20.59
CA ALA A 278 -12.53 0.03 -21.00
C ALA A 278 -12.29 -1.30 -21.73
N VAL A 279 -13.04 -2.35 -21.38
CA VAL A 279 -12.94 -3.69 -21.97
C VAL A 279 -14.33 -4.20 -22.36
N SER A 280 -14.57 -4.43 -23.65
CA SER A 280 -15.86 -4.90 -24.20
C SER A 280 -15.84 -6.33 -24.78
N GLY A 281 -14.66 -6.96 -24.82
CA GLY A 281 -14.46 -8.32 -25.31
C GLY A 281 -13.53 -9.09 -24.37
N THR A 282 -12.61 -9.89 -24.91
CA THR A 282 -11.52 -10.49 -24.13
C THR A 282 -10.27 -9.61 -24.18
N LEU A 283 -9.74 -9.23 -23.02
CA LEU A 283 -8.40 -8.69 -22.86
C LEU A 283 -7.52 -9.71 -22.11
N ASP A 284 -6.45 -10.14 -22.76
CA ASP A 284 -5.38 -10.93 -22.14
C ASP A 284 -4.20 -10.00 -21.84
N GLY A 285 -3.85 -9.86 -20.56
CA GLY A 285 -2.75 -9.02 -20.11
C GLY A 285 -1.38 -9.69 -20.15
N GLY A 286 -1.29 -10.99 -20.44
CA GLY A 286 -0.02 -11.73 -20.49
C GLY A 286 0.79 -11.72 -19.19
N ASN A 287 0.12 -11.58 -18.03
CA ASN A 287 0.69 -11.31 -16.70
C ASN A 287 1.43 -9.96 -16.58
N ALA A 288 1.09 -8.95 -17.38
CA ALA A 288 1.57 -7.59 -17.15
C ALA A 288 0.96 -7.00 -15.86
N ARG A 289 1.75 -6.18 -15.16
CA ARG A 289 1.34 -5.38 -13.99
C ARG A 289 0.77 -4.04 -14.44
N TYR A 290 -0.44 -3.75 -14.00
CA TYR A 290 -1.13 -2.48 -14.19
C TYR A 290 -1.25 -1.80 -12.83
N PHE A 291 -0.97 -0.51 -12.75
CA PHE A 291 -1.11 0.25 -11.50
C PHE A 291 -1.60 1.66 -11.80
N GLY A 292 -2.34 2.24 -10.88
CA GLY A 292 -2.90 3.57 -10.99
C GLY A 292 -1.83 4.66 -10.95
N SER A 293 -2.09 5.75 -11.66
CA SER A 293 -1.26 6.95 -11.65
C SER A 293 -2.09 8.18 -12.00
N GLY A 294 -1.61 9.38 -11.68
CA GLY A 294 -2.36 10.62 -11.92
C GLY A 294 -3.75 10.56 -11.27
N ALA A 295 -4.82 10.68 -12.07
CA ALA A 295 -6.20 10.62 -11.59
C ALA A 295 -6.59 9.27 -10.96
N LEU A 296 -5.91 8.17 -11.29
CA LEU A 296 -6.09 6.86 -10.65
C LEU A 296 -4.99 6.55 -9.62
N GLY A 297 -4.17 7.54 -9.25
CA GLY A 297 -3.09 7.36 -8.27
C GLY A 297 -3.56 7.21 -6.82
N GLY A 298 -4.86 7.36 -6.55
CA GLY A 298 -5.44 7.15 -5.22
C GLY A 298 -5.62 5.67 -4.87
N ASP A 299 -5.57 5.39 -3.57
CA ASP A 299 -5.96 4.10 -2.97
C ASP A 299 -6.63 4.27 -1.59
N GLY A 300 -7.17 5.47 -1.33
CA GLY A 300 -8.04 5.71 -0.18
C GLY A 300 -9.34 4.91 -0.29
N GLN A 301 -10.02 4.72 0.84
CA GLN A 301 -11.37 4.12 0.92
C GLN A 301 -12.48 5.16 0.61
N ASP A 302 -12.16 6.21 -0.14
CA ASP A 302 -13.06 7.32 -0.45
C ASP A 302 -13.96 6.95 -1.63
N GLU A 303 -15.28 6.95 -1.42
CA GLU A 303 -16.25 6.54 -2.44
C GLU A 303 -16.13 7.35 -3.74
N GLY A 304 -15.97 6.65 -4.87
CA GLY A 304 -16.09 7.25 -6.20
C GLY A 304 -14.78 7.38 -6.99
N GLN A 305 -13.72 6.66 -6.61
CA GLN A 305 -12.57 6.46 -7.48
C GLN A 305 -12.97 5.69 -8.75
N ASP A 306 -12.32 6.01 -9.87
CA ASP A 306 -12.48 5.25 -11.12
C ASP A 306 -11.64 3.96 -11.05
N PRO A 307 -12.09 2.84 -11.66
CA PRO A 307 -11.35 1.59 -11.64
C PRO A 307 -10.19 1.58 -12.65
N ILE A 308 -9.18 0.75 -12.43
CA ILE A 308 -8.13 0.49 -13.44
C ILE A 308 -8.75 -0.12 -14.72
N PHE A 309 -9.70 -1.04 -14.54
CA PHE A 309 -10.42 -1.68 -15.65
C PHE A 309 -11.94 -1.56 -15.50
N LYS A 310 -12.64 -1.21 -16.58
CA LYS A 310 -14.11 -1.21 -16.65
C LYS A 310 -14.59 -2.14 -17.74
N LEU A 311 -15.11 -3.28 -17.31
CA LEU A 311 -15.65 -4.33 -18.16
C LEU A 311 -17.12 -4.05 -18.51
N ALA A 312 -17.45 -4.22 -19.80
CA ALA A 312 -18.82 -4.26 -20.28
C ALA A 312 -19.46 -5.64 -19.99
N ASP A 313 -20.76 -5.76 -20.24
CA ASP A 313 -21.47 -7.05 -20.18
C ASP A 313 -20.87 -8.05 -21.19
N GLY A 314 -20.60 -9.27 -20.74
CA GLY A 314 -19.94 -10.34 -21.49
C GLY A 314 -18.41 -10.26 -21.57
N ALA A 315 -17.77 -9.23 -21.02
CA ALA A 315 -16.32 -9.05 -21.14
C ALA A 315 -15.50 -10.02 -20.27
N VAL A 316 -14.28 -10.33 -20.75
CA VAL A 316 -13.32 -11.20 -20.08
C VAL A 316 -12.00 -10.45 -19.89
N LEU A 317 -11.48 -10.43 -18.66
CA LEU A 317 -10.11 -10.02 -18.36
C LEU A 317 -9.33 -11.24 -17.88
N LYS A 318 -8.15 -11.49 -18.46
CA LYS A 318 -7.31 -12.61 -18.03
C LYS A 318 -5.82 -12.31 -18.00
N ASN A 319 -5.10 -13.01 -17.12
CA ASN A 319 -3.65 -12.90 -16.95
C ASN A 319 -3.22 -11.45 -16.68
N VAL A 320 -3.72 -10.86 -15.60
CA VAL A 320 -3.44 -9.46 -15.22
C VAL A 320 -2.99 -9.40 -13.77
N ILE A 321 -1.98 -8.60 -13.51
CA ILE A 321 -1.57 -8.21 -12.16
C ILE A 321 -1.97 -6.76 -11.96
N LEU A 322 -2.60 -6.44 -10.83
CA LEU A 322 -2.86 -5.09 -10.34
C LEU A 322 -1.86 -4.82 -9.21
N GLY A 323 -0.96 -3.86 -9.47
CA GLY A 323 -0.03 -3.33 -8.48
C GLY A 323 -0.65 -2.20 -7.67
N ALA A 324 0.06 -1.72 -6.66
CA ALA A 324 -0.33 -0.53 -5.89
C ALA A 324 0.13 0.76 -6.61
N PRO A 325 -0.65 1.85 -6.60
CA PRO A 325 -2.06 1.92 -6.15
C PRO A 325 -2.98 1.20 -7.14
N ALA A 326 -4.05 0.59 -6.64
CA ALA A 326 -4.99 -0.19 -7.46
C ALA A 326 -6.32 0.52 -7.75
N ALA A 327 -6.49 1.78 -7.31
CA ALA A 327 -7.74 2.56 -7.40
C ALA A 327 -8.97 1.76 -6.91
N ASP A 328 -10.16 1.96 -7.50
CA ASP A 328 -11.33 1.09 -7.29
C ASP A 328 -11.29 -0.18 -8.17
N GLY A 329 -10.09 -0.77 -8.30
CA GLY A 329 -9.82 -2.07 -8.88
C GLY A 329 -10.40 -2.31 -10.28
N ILE A 330 -11.43 -3.16 -10.35
CA ILE A 330 -12.09 -3.59 -11.58
C ILE A 330 -13.60 -3.48 -11.46
N HIS A 331 -14.27 -2.75 -12.35
CA HIS A 331 -15.74 -2.74 -12.40
C HIS A 331 -16.28 -3.65 -13.50
N CYS A 332 -17.20 -4.53 -13.12
CA CYS A 332 -18.01 -5.27 -14.07
C CYS A 332 -19.40 -4.61 -14.20
N SER A 333 -19.62 -3.92 -15.33
CA SER A 333 -20.87 -3.19 -15.61
C SER A 333 -22.05 -4.14 -15.91
N GLY A 334 -21.74 -5.36 -16.35
CA GLY A 334 -22.66 -6.47 -16.54
C GLY A 334 -21.96 -7.79 -16.17
N SER A 335 -22.47 -8.90 -16.68
CA SER A 335 -21.83 -10.22 -16.60
C SER A 335 -20.37 -10.12 -17.04
N CYS A 336 -19.45 -10.77 -16.34
CA CYS A 336 -18.02 -10.66 -16.65
C CYS A 336 -17.25 -11.89 -16.19
N THR A 337 -16.04 -12.06 -16.72
CA THR A 337 -15.11 -13.10 -16.26
C THR A 337 -13.73 -12.52 -15.98
N LEU A 338 -13.22 -12.75 -14.77
CA LEU A 338 -11.86 -12.46 -14.33
C LEU A 338 -11.14 -13.80 -14.19
N GLN A 339 -10.13 -14.05 -15.03
CA GLN A 339 -9.39 -15.32 -15.09
C GLN A 339 -7.92 -15.11 -14.78
N ASN A 340 -7.37 -15.75 -13.74
CA ASN A 340 -5.96 -15.59 -13.37
C ASN A 340 -5.60 -14.08 -13.18
N VAL A 341 -6.39 -13.36 -12.37
CA VAL A 341 -6.19 -11.94 -12.05
C VAL A 341 -5.68 -11.80 -10.62
N TRP A 342 -4.69 -10.94 -10.41
CA TRP A 342 -3.92 -10.86 -9.17
C TRP A 342 -3.86 -9.43 -8.64
N TRP A 343 -4.15 -9.20 -7.36
CA TRP A 343 -4.08 -7.89 -6.72
C TRP A 343 -3.01 -7.89 -5.63
N GLU A 344 -1.86 -7.26 -5.91
CA GLU A 344 -0.71 -7.23 -5.00
C GLU A 344 -0.97 -6.38 -3.76
N ASN A 345 -1.77 -5.32 -3.92
CA ASN A 345 -2.47 -4.60 -2.88
C ASN A 345 -3.84 -4.20 -3.45
N VAL A 346 -4.91 -4.40 -2.70
CA VAL A 346 -6.25 -3.89 -3.06
C VAL A 346 -6.32 -2.39 -2.72
N GLY A 347 -7.05 -1.62 -3.53
CA GLY A 347 -7.34 -0.21 -3.25
C GLY A 347 -8.64 -0.08 -2.46
N GLU A 348 -9.68 0.53 -3.04
CA GLU A 348 -11.02 0.49 -2.43
C GLU A 348 -11.56 -0.95 -2.45
N ASP A 349 -11.78 -1.51 -3.64
CA ASP A 349 -12.20 -2.88 -3.90
C ASP A 349 -11.24 -3.57 -4.88
N ALA A 350 -11.15 -4.90 -4.84
CA ALA A 350 -10.43 -5.65 -5.88
C ALA A 350 -11.28 -5.71 -7.15
N ALA A 351 -12.56 -6.06 -7.02
CA ALA A 351 -13.54 -5.91 -8.09
C ALA A 351 -14.96 -5.66 -7.58
N THR A 352 -15.69 -4.82 -8.33
CA THR A 352 -17.03 -4.36 -8.01
C THR A 352 -18.02 -4.72 -9.12
N PHE A 353 -19.03 -5.51 -8.77
CA PHE A 353 -19.98 -6.11 -9.70
C PHE A 353 -21.30 -5.31 -9.70
N LYS A 354 -21.69 -4.76 -10.85
CA LYS A 354 -22.72 -3.70 -10.99
C LYS A 354 -23.87 -4.04 -11.98
N GLY A 355 -23.93 -5.27 -12.49
CA GLY A 355 -24.93 -5.73 -13.48
C GLY A 355 -26.33 -6.02 -12.93
N GLY A 356 -27.24 -6.43 -13.82
CA GLY A 356 -28.66 -6.71 -13.51
C GLY A 356 -28.93 -8.05 -12.81
N THR A 357 -30.19 -8.35 -12.50
CA THR A 357 -30.62 -9.54 -11.73
C THR A 357 -30.30 -10.89 -12.39
N SER A 358 -30.08 -10.92 -13.72
CA SER A 358 -29.66 -12.09 -14.48
C SER A 358 -28.15 -12.15 -14.74
N ALA A 359 -27.37 -11.19 -14.24
CA ALA A 359 -25.94 -11.13 -14.51
C ALA A 359 -25.19 -12.31 -13.90
N THR A 360 -24.15 -12.76 -14.60
CA THR A 360 -23.26 -13.84 -14.15
C THR A 360 -21.82 -13.36 -14.13
N TYR A 361 -21.19 -13.42 -12.97
CA TYR A 361 -19.80 -13.03 -12.78
C TYR A 361 -18.97 -14.24 -12.39
N THR A 362 -17.79 -14.39 -12.96
CA THR A 362 -16.85 -15.47 -12.62
C THR A 362 -15.49 -14.91 -12.29
N VAL A 363 -14.96 -15.25 -11.12
CA VAL A 363 -13.55 -15.12 -10.74
C VAL A 363 -12.98 -16.54 -10.71
N ASP A 364 -12.02 -16.85 -11.60
CA ASP A 364 -11.44 -18.18 -11.76
C ASP A 364 -9.91 -18.13 -11.73
N GLY A 365 -9.31 -18.64 -10.65
CA GLY A 365 -7.88 -18.50 -10.40
C GLY A 365 -7.50 -17.08 -9.95
N GLY A 366 -6.23 -16.89 -9.64
CA GLY A 366 -5.73 -15.60 -9.16
C GLY A 366 -5.68 -15.47 -7.64
N GLY A 367 -5.45 -14.24 -7.16
CA GLY A 367 -5.44 -13.96 -5.73
C GLY A 367 -5.35 -12.48 -5.36
N ALA A 368 -5.67 -12.15 -4.11
CA ALA A 368 -5.67 -10.77 -3.61
C ALA A 368 -5.02 -10.63 -2.22
N LYS A 369 -4.49 -9.44 -1.94
CA LYS A 369 -3.85 -9.03 -0.68
C LYS A 369 -4.22 -7.59 -0.29
N GLY A 370 -4.16 -7.27 0.99
CA GLY A 370 -4.24 -5.90 1.50
C GLY A 370 -5.60 -5.24 1.29
N ALA A 371 -6.69 -5.99 1.44
CA ALA A 371 -8.05 -5.44 1.30
C ALA A 371 -8.59 -5.00 2.67
N ASP A 372 -8.49 -3.70 2.96
CA ASP A 372 -8.85 -3.12 4.26
C ASP A 372 -10.28 -3.46 4.70
N ASP A 373 -11.28 -3.32 3.82
CA ASP A 373 -12.65 -3.80 4.06
C ASP A 373 -13.01 -5.05 3.25
N LYS A 374 -13.06 -4.95 1.92
CA LYS A 374 -13.69 -5.96 1.06
C LYS A 374 -12.90 -6.21 -0.23
N VAL A 375 -12.73 -7.47 -0.61
CA VAL A 375 -12.07 -7.87 -1.87
C VAL A 375 -13.08 -7.77 -3.01
N PHE A 376 -14.24 -8.40 -2.86
CA PHE A 376 -15.29 -8.42 -3.88
C PHE A 376 -16.58 -7.76 -3.39
N GLN A 377 -16.90 -6.60 -3.97
CA GLN A 377 -18.11 -5.85 -3.67
C GLN A 377 -19.19 -6.14 -4.72
N HIS A 378 -20.39 -6.50 -4.27
CA HIS A 378 -21.50 -6.84 -5.14
C HIS A 378 -22.64 -5.83 -4.96
N ASN A 379 -22.66 -4.82 -5.83
CA ASN A 379 -23.64 -3.73 -5.82
C ASN A 379 -24.86 -4.05 -6.69
N GLY A 380 -24.64 -4.65 -7.87
CA GLY A 380 -25.68 -5.09 -8.80
C GLY A 380 -26.46 -6.32 -8.33
N GLY A 381 -27.27 -6.90 -9.20
CA GLY A 381 -27.91 -8.20 -8.99
C GLY A 381 -27.13 -9.35 -9.62
N GLY A 382 -27.69 -10.56 -9.49
CA GLY A 382 -27.19 -11.76 -10.17
C GLY A 382 -26.32 -12.66 -9.28
N THR A 383 -25.44 -13.43 -9.91
CA THR A 383 -24.62 -14.46 -9.25
C THR A 383 -23.14 -14.26 -9.51
N LEU A 384 -22.34 -14.13 -8.44
CA LEU A 384 -20.88 -14.17 -8.50
C LEU A 384 -20.37 -15.58 -8.12
N THR A 385 -19.56 -16.18 -8.97
CA THR A 385 -18.80 -17.41 -8.67
C THR A 385 -17.33 -17.07 -8.46
N ILE A 386 -16.80 -17.32 -7.27
CA ILE A 386 -15.38 -17.20 -6.92
C ILE A 386 -14.82 -18.61 -6.78
N LYS A 387 -13.84 -18.98 -7.60
CA LYS A 387 -13.23 -20.31 -7.56
C LYS A 387 -11.74 -20.33 -7.86
N ASN A 388 -11.06 -21.34 -7.33
CA ASN A 388 -9.62 -21.57 -7.50
C ASN A 388 -8.74 -20.39 -7.02
N PHE A 389 -9.26 -19.57 -6.10
CA PHE A 389 -8.70 -18.28 -5.71
C PHE A 389 -7.92 -18.38 -4.39
N GLN A 390 -6.92 -17.51 -4.19
CA GLN A 390 -6.25 -17.37 -2.89
C GLN A 390 -6.28 -15.93 -2.34
N VAL A 391 -6.48 -15.79 -1.03
CA VAL A 391 -6.60 -14.48 -0.36
C VAL A 391 -5.88 -14.48 1.00
N SER A 392 -5.28 -13.35 1.36
CA SER A 392 -4.61 -13.13 2.64
C SER A 392 -4.60 -11.64 2.97
N ASP A 393 -4.61 -11.25 4.25
CA ASP A 393 -4.61 -9.84 4.66
C ASP A 393 -5.84 -9.10 4.10
N PHE A 394 -7.02 -9.46 4.60
CA PHE A 394 -8.30 -8.98 4.06
C PHE A 394 -9.38 -8.85 5.16
N GLY A 395 -10.25 -7.86 5.05
CA GLY A 395 -11.44 -7.75 5.90
C GLY A 395 -12.52 -8.78 5.54
N LYS A 396 -12.95 -8.80 4.27
CA LYS A 396 -14.03 -9.64 3.74
C LYS A 396 -13.69 -10.12 2.33
N LEU A 397 -13.77 -11.42 2.02
CA LEU A 397 -13.55 -11.88 0.64
C LEU A 397 -14.72 -11.43 -0.26
N TYR A 398 -15.96 -11.45 0.24
CA TYR A 398 -17.13 -11.01 -0.51
C TYR A 398 -18.14 -10.28 0.37
N ARG A 399 -18.73 -9.20 -0.16
CA ARG A 399 -19.85 -8.48 0.44
C ARG A 399 -20.95 -8.20 -0.57
N SER A 400 -22.16 -8.70 -0.29
CA SER A 400 -23.39 -8.17 -0.89
C SER A 400 -23.62 -6.76 -0.35
N CYS A 401 -23.83 -5.75 -1.19
CA CYS A 401 -24.00 -4.37 -0.70
C CYS A 401 -25.19 -4.25 0.26
N GLY A 402 -24.94 -3.89 1.52
CA GLY A 402 -25.97 -3.93 2.55
C GLY A 402 -26.73 -2.64 2.78
N ASN A 403 -26.26 -1.51 2.25
CA ASN A 403 -26.80 -0.17 2.47
C ASN A 403 -27.06 0.64 1.18
N CYS A 404 -26.72 0.07 0.01
CA CYS A 404 -27.03 0.63 -1.31
C CYS A 404 -28.49 1.09 -1.43
N SER A 405 -28.71 2.25 -2.05
CA SER A 405 -30.05 2.82 -2.29
C SER A 405 -30.96 1.83 -3.04
N THR A 406 -30.47 1.25 -4.14
CA THR A 406 -31.11 0.12 -4.81
C THR A 406 -30.59 -1.20 -4.24
N GLN A 407 -31.52 -2.05 -3.80
CA GLN A 407 -31.21 -3.38 -3.28
C GLN A 407 -31.62 -4.48 -4.24
N HIS A 408 -30.83 -5.55 -4.26
CA HIS A 408 -31.03 -6.71 -5.11
C HIS A 408 -30.90 -7.97 -4.28
N LYS A 409 -31.60 -9.03 -4.70
CA LYS A 409 -31.25 -10.40 -4.31
C LYS A 409 -29.94 -10.78 -5.02
N ARG A 410 -28.93 -11.18 -4.27
CA ARG A 410 -27.60 -11.53 -4.76
C ARG A 410 -27.24 -12.97 -4.37
N ALA A 411 -26.52 -13.66 -5.26
CA ALA A 411 -25.97 -14.97 -4.97
C ALA A 411 -24.43 -14.94 -5.06
N VAL A 412 -23.77 -15.65 -4.15
CA VAL A 412 -22.34 -15.97 -4.23
C VAL A 412 -22.11 -17.47 -4.17
N VAL A 413 -21.16 -17.95 -4.95
CA VAL A 413 -20.73 -19.34 -4.99
C VAL A 413 -19.23 -19.36 -4.80
N VAL A 414 -18.73 -19.96 -3.71
CA VAL A 414 -17.31 -20.03 -3.35
C VAL A 414 -16.85 -21.48 -3.44
N GLN A 415 -15.86 -21.77 -4.29
CA GLN A 415 -15.39 -23.15 -4.55
C GLN A 415 -13.86 -23.22 -4.58
N ASN A 416 -13.25 -24.14 -3.84
CA ASN A 416 -11.79 -24.35 -3.91
C ASN A 416 -11.00 -23.04 -3.66
N VAL A 417 -11.24 -22.39 -2.52
CA VAL A 417 -10.60 -21.12 -2.16
C VAL A 417 -9.70 -21.30 -0.95
N VAL A 418 -8.50 -20.73 -1.00
CA VAL A 418 -7.56 -20.67 0.14
C VAL A 418 -7.61 -19.28 0.75
N ALA A 419 -7.98 -19.16 2.03
CA ALA A 419 -8.02 -17.89 2.75
C ALA A 419 -7.10 -17.93 3.96
N THR A 420 -6.23 -16.93 4.11
CA THR A 420 -5.27 -16.84 5.22
C THR A 420 -5.80 -15.94 6.31
N ALA A 421 -5.91 -16.47 7.54
CA ALA A 421 -6.34 -15.77 8.74
C ALA A 421 -5.15 -15.11 9.48
N PRO A 422 -5.37 -14.05 10.29
CA PRO A 422 -6.65 -13.44 10.63
C PRO A 422 -7.28 -12.64 9.48
N ALA A 423 -8.61 -12.65 9.45
CA ALA A 423 -9.46 -11.88 8.55
C ALA A 423 -10.87 -11.79 9.18
N GLY A 424 -11.69 -10.84 8.75
CA GLY A 424 -13.00 -10.57 9.38
C GLY A 424 -14.06 -11.61 9.02
N SER A 425 -14.32 -11.83 7.72
CA SER A 425 -15.24 -12.88 7.26
C SER A 425 -14.93 -13.36 5.84
N LEU A 426 -15.36 -14.56 5.47
CA LEU A 426 -15.25 -15.01 4.08
C LEU A 426 -16.37 -14.39 3.23
N VAL A 427 -17.65 -14.59 3.58
CA VAL A 427 -18.78 -13.96 2.87
C VAL A 427 -19.75 -13.23 3.80
N GLY A 428 -20.22 -12.05 3.39
CA GLY A 428 -21.29 -11.29 4.03
C GLY A 428 -22.51 -11.11 3.13
N ILE A 429 -23.68 -11.60 3.58
CA ILE A 429 -24.94 -11.62 2.81
C ILE A 429 -26.11 -10.96 3.56
N ASN A 430 -27.09 -10.40 2.82
CA ASN A 430 -28.27 -9.77 3.39
C ASN A 430 -29.47 -10.75 3.36
N ALA A 431 -29.74 -11.43 4.46
CA ALA A 431 -30.73 -12.51 4.51
C ALA A 431 -32.15 -12.03 4.18
N ASN A 432 -32.50 -10.80 4.57
CA ASN A 432 -33.80 -10.18 4.33
C ASN A 432 -34.10 -9.86 2.85
N PHE A 433 -33.09 -9.81 1.98
CA PHE A 433 -33.27 -9.73 0.53
C PHE A 433 -33.24 -11.10 -0.16
N GLY A 434 -33.16 -12.18 0.62
CA GLY A 434 -33.09 -13.55 0.11
C GLY A 434 -31.75 -13.89 -0.53
N ASP A 435 -30.67 -13.20 -0.14
CA ASP A 435 -29.32 -13.49 -0.60
C ASP A 435 -28.90 -14.93 -0.27
N THR A 436 -28.04 -15.52 -1.10
CA THR A 436 -27.52 -16.87 -0.87
C THR A 436 -26.01 -16.96 -1.04
N ALA A 437 -25.37 -17.76 -0.21
CA ALA A 437 -23.96 -18.12 -0.30
C ALA A 437 -23.82 -19.64 -0.30
N LYS A 438 -23.31 -20.21 -1.39
CA LYS A 438 -22.96 -21.63 -1.49
C LYS A 438 -21.45 -21.77 -1.36
N ILE A 439 -20.96 -22.56 -0.41
CA ILE A 439 -19.52 -22.66 -0.10
C ILE A 439 -19.09 -24.12 -0.15
N SER A 440 -17.97 -24.42 -0.82
CA SER A 440 -17.42 -25.79 -0.91
C SER A 440 -15.90 -25.82 -1.08
N GLY A 441 -15.23 -26.76 -0.43
CA GLY A 441 -13.78 -26.98 -0.57
C GLY A 441 -12.91 -25.77 -0.18
N VAL A 442 -13.29 -25.01 0.86
CA VAL A 442 -12.51 -23.87 1.33
C VAL A 442 -11.43 -24.35 2.31
N THR A 443 -10.20 -23.85 2.16
CA THR A 443 -9.12 -24.03 3.14
C THR A 443 -8.83 -22.72 3.84
N ILE A 444 -8.94 -22.70 5.16
CA ILE A 444 -8.52 -21.58 6.02
C ILE A 444 -7.14 -21.90 6.60
N VAL A 445 -6.15 -21.07 6.31
CA VAL A 445 -4.79 -21.21 6.83
C VAL A 445 -4.60 -20.26 8.02
N GLY A 446 -4.14 -20.78 9.16
CA GLY A 446 -3.86 -20.00 10.37
C GLY A 446 -4.94 -20.11 11.46
N LYS A 447 -5.02 -19.10 12.34
CA LYS A 447 -5.88 -19.16 13.54
C LYS A 447 -7.36 -19.26 13.17
N LYS A 448 -8.11 -20.07 13.94
CA LYS A 448 -9.57 -20.23 13.83
C LYS A 448 -10.32 -18.99 14.34
N SER A 449 -10.27 -17.88 13.60
CA SER A 449 -10.93 -16.62 13.95
C SER A 449 -11.74 -15.99 12.80
N LEU A 450 -11.95 -16.72 11.70
CA LEU A 450 -12.66 -16.22 10.52
C LEU A 450 -14.14 -16.64 10.52
N ASP A 451 -15.06 -15.67 10.48
CA ASP A 451 -16.47 -15.96 10.23
C ASP A 451 -16.69 -16.43 8.78
N ILE A 452 -17.06 -17.70 8.57
CA ILE A 452 -17.20 -18.26 7.21
C ILE A 452 -18.38 -17.64 6.43
N CYS A 453 -19.55 -17.47 7.05
CA CYS A 453 -20.70 -16.84 6.42
C CYS A 453 -21.39 -15.95 7.45
N VAL A 454 -21.47 -14.65 7.19
CA VAL A 454 -22.11 -13.66 8.06
C VAL A 454 -23.42 -13.19 7.42
N LYS A 455 -24.48 -13.18 8.22
CA LYS A 455 -25.82 -12.77 7.82
C LYS A 455 -26.13 -11.40 8.40
N PHE A 456 -26.67 -10.53 7.55
CA PHE A 456 -27.08 -9.18 7.89
C PHE A 456 -28.55 -8.92 7.54
N THR A 457 -29.14 -7.94 8.21
CA THR A 457 -30.32 -7.22 7.71
C THR A 457 -29.84 -6.00 6.94
N GLY A 458 -29.91 -6.06 5.61
CA GLY A 458 -29.60 -4.95 4.72
C GLY A 458 -30.75 -3.94 4.63
N ASN A 459 -30.46 -2.74 4.14
CA ASN A 459 -31.39 -1.63 4.00
C ASN A 459 -31.04 -0.75 2.77
N SER A 460 -31.92 0.22 2.47
CA SER A 460 -31.77 1.18 1.36
C SER A 460 -31.55 2.63 1.83
N SER A 461 -31.09 2.81 3.07
CA SER A 461 -31.01 4.13 3.73
C SER A 461 -29.59 4.66 3.93
N GLY A 462 -28.57 4.01 3.34
CA GLY A 462 -27.16 4.32 3.57
C GLY A 462 -26.61 3.87 4.93
N LYS A 463 -27.48 3.66 5.94
CA LYS A 463 -27.11 3.20 7.28
C LYS A 463 -26.42 1.84 7.28
N GLU A 464 -25.51 1.63 8.24
CA GLU A 464 -24.81 0.36 8.40
C GLU A 464 -25.76 -0.83 8.62
N PRO A 465 -25.56 -1.97 7.94
CA PRO A 465 -26.40 -3.17 8.08
C PRO A 465 -26.18 -3.89 9.41
N THR A 466 -27.27 -4.29 10.06
CA THR A 466 -27.21 -5.02 11.33
C THR A 466 -26.76 -6.48 11.13
N LYS A 467 -25.70 -6.93 11.79
CA LYS A 467 -25.31 -8.36 11.85
C LYS A 467 -26.35 -9.13 12.66
N ILE A 468 -26.91 -10.20 12.08
CA ILE A 468 -27.97 -11.03 12.70
C ILE A 468 -27.53 -12.47 12.98
N GLY A 469 -26.37 -12.91 12.48
CA GLY A 469 -25.83 -14.23 12.80
C GLY A 469 -24.66 -14.63 11.91
N THR A 470 -24.11 -15.81 12.18
CA THR A 470 -23.02 -16.43 11.41
C THR A 470 -23.33 -17.92 11.17
N GLY A 471 -22.50 -18.59 10.38
CA GLY A 471 -22.59 -20.04 10.16
C GLY A 471 -23.64 -20.47 9.11
N PRO A 472 -23.66 -21.78 8.79
CA PRO A 472 -24.63 -22.33 7.85
C PRO A 472 -26.04 -22.35 8.44
N ASP A 473 -27.05 -22.32 7.57
CA ASP A 473 -28.47 -22.48 7.93
C ASP A 473 -29.27 -23.28 6.89
N GLY A 474 -28.64 -23.68 5.78
CA GLY A 474 -29.28 -24.43 4.69
C GLY A 474 -30.22 -23.61 3.79
N VAL A 475 -30.39 -22.30 4.04
CA VAL A 475 -31.30 -21.42 3.31
C VAL A 475 -30.55 -20.26 2.67
N ASN A 476 -29.85 -19.46 3.47
CA ASN A 476 -29.04 -18.33 3.04
C ASN A 476 -27.55 -18.72 3.00
N CYS A 477 -27.04 -19.35 4.06
CA CYS A 477 -25.67 -19.88 4.13
C CYS A 477 -25.70 -21.40 3.93
N ILE A 478 -25.25 -21.87 2.76
CA ILE A 478 -25.44 -23.24 2.28
C ILE A 478 -24.07 -23.93 2.13
N TYR A 479 -23.64 -24.62 3.18
CA TYR A 479 -22.44 -25.45 3.23
C TYR A 479 -22.47 -26.38 4.46
N ASN A 480 -21.65 -27.43 4.46
CA ASN A 480 -21.42 -28.29 5.63
C ASN A 480 -20.10 -27.93 6.31
N GLU A 481 -19.90 -28.30 7.57
CA GLU A 481 -18.59 -28.06 8.22
C GLU A 481 -17.44 -28.76 7.47
N SER A 482 -17.69 -29.92 6.87
CA SER A 482 -16.73 -30.65 6.03
C SER A 482 -16.31 -29.91 4.75
N ASP A 483 -17.06 -28.88 4.33
CA ASP A 483 -16.68 -28.01 3.22
C ASP A 483 -15.57 -27.02 3.59
N ILE A 484 -15.24 -26.88 4.89
CA ILE A 484 -14.25 -25.94 5.44
C ILE A 484 -13.12 -26.70 6.15
N THR A 485 -11.93 -26.69 5.57
CA THR A 485 -10.71 -27.27 6.17
C THR A 485 -9.88 -26.17 6.84
N PHE A 486 -9.58 -26.29 8.13
CA PHE A 486 -8.60 -25.42 8.81
C PHE A 486 -7.21 -26.09 8.80
N LYS A 487 -6.16 -25.32 8.51
CA LYS A 487 -4.75 -25.77 8.45
C LYS A 487 -3.81 -24.84 9.21
#